data_AF-A0A0A1YZE0-F1
#
_entry.id   AF-A0A0A1YZE0-F1
#
_cell.length_a   1.000
_cell.length_b   1.000
_cell.length_c   1.000
_cell.angle_alpha   90.00
_cell.angle_beta   90.00
_cell.angle_gamma   90.00
#
_symmetry.space_group_name_H-M   'P 1'
#
loop_
_entity.id
_entity.type
_entity.pdbx_description
1 polymer ?
#
loop_
_entity_poly.entity_id
_entity_poly.type
_entity_poly.pdbx_seq_one_letter_code
_entity_poly.pdbx_strand_id
1 'polypeptide(L)' 'MPNKAYTVLSGSFRRPDNSLVDQGGVVELPDDVAERFRHQLEVVVVEYGPAPSVGAEPGRKAAKVSPDA' A
#
# COMPACT_ATOMS: atom_id res chain seq x y z
N MET A 1 6.31 -19.11 7.77
CA MET A 1 5.14 -18.30 8.17
C MET A 1 4.52 -17.73 6.90
N PRO A 2 3.21 -17.89 6.66
CA PRO A 2 2.56 -17.28 5.51
C PRO A 2 2.43 -15.76 5.72
N ASN A 3 2.66 -14.97 4.67
CA ASN A 3 2.41 -13.54 4.69
C ASN A 3 0.92 -13.28 4.40
N LYS A 4 0.38 -12.20 4.98
CA LYS A 4 -0.97 -11.69 4.69
C LYS A 4 -0.89 -10.26 4.19
N ALA A 5 -1.95 -9.82 3.52
CA ALA A 5 -2.13 -8.45 3.06
C ALA A 5 -2.73 -7.58 4.18
N TYR A 6 -2.12 -6.43 4.42
CA TYR A 6 -2.54 -5.43 5.38
C TYR A 6 -2.62 -4.06 4.71
N THR A 7 -3.61 -3.26 5.09
CA THR A 7 -3.72 -1.87 4.66
C THR A 7 -2.93 -0.99 5.61
N VAL A 8 -2.09 -0.11 5.07
CA VAL A 8 -1.36 0.90 5.83
C VAL A 8 -2.35 1.98 6.27
N LEU A 9 -2.64 2.06 7.56
CA LEU A 9 -3.47 3.11 8.14
C LEU A 9 -2.67 4.37 8.45
N SER A 10 -1.37 4.24 8.73
CA SER A 10 -0.52 5.38 9.06
C SER A 10 0.96 5.08 8.82
N GLY A 11 1.69 6.08 8.36
CA GLY A 11 3.11 5.98 8.00
C GLY A 11 3.34 5.37 6.61
N SER A 12 4.58 4.98 6.35
CA SER A 12 4.97 4.36 5.08
C SER A 12 5.76 3.07 5.37
N PHE A 13 5.41 1.99 4.67
CA PHE A 13 6.03 0.67 4.83
C PHE A 13 6.86 0.30 3.62
N ARG A 14 8.02 -0.31 3.83
CA ARG A 14 8.91 -0.74 2.74
C ARG A 14 8.66 -2.21 2.42
N ARG A 15 8.32 -2.49 1.16
CA ARG A 15 8.18 -3.85 0.63
C ARG A 15 9.55 -4.50 0.38
N PRO A 16 9.60 -5.84 0.28
CA PRO A 16 10.81 -6.56 -0.12
C PRO A 16 11.30 -6.16 -1.52
N ASP A 17 10.41 -5.68 -2.39
CA ASP A 17 10.72 -5.11 -3.70
C ASP A 17 11.39 -3.71 -3.63
N ASN A 18 11.78 -3.25 -2.43
CA ASN A 18 12.31 -1.92 -2.18
C ASN A 18 11.32 -0.76 -2.40
N SER A 19 10.12 -1.06 -2.88
CA SER A 19 9.01 -0.12 -3.06
C SER A 19 8.42 0.32 -1.71
N LEU A 20 8.15 1.62 -1.55
CA LEU A 20 7.47 2.20 -0.40
C LEU A 20 5.95 2.21 -0.65
N VAL A 21 5.19 1.73 0.34
CA VAL A 21 3.74 1.74 0.38
C VAL A 21 3.33 2.79 1.39
N ASP A 22 2.66 3.84 0.94
CA ASP A 22 2.17 4.91 1.80
C ASP A 22 0.78 4.60 2.38
N GLN A 23 0.24 5.53 3.16
CA GLN A 23 -1.06 5.40 3.79
C GLN A 23 -2.17 5.09 2.76
N GLY A 24 -3.00 4.09 3.06
CA GLY A 24 -4.04 3.56 2.18
C GLY A 24 -3.56 2.44 1.24
N GLY A 25 -2.25 2.23 1.11
CA GLY A 25 -1.71 1.16 0.29
C GLY A 25 -1.76 -0.21 0.99
N VAL A 26 -1.68 -1.27 0.19
CA VAL A 26 -1.68 -2.66 0.68
C VAL A 26 -0.25 -3.21 0.69
N VAL A 27 0.16 -3.75 1.82
CA VAL A 27 1.48 -4.35 2.05
C VAL A 27 1.34 -5.79 2.54
N GLU A 28 2.23 -6.67 2.07
CA GLU A 28 2.26 -8.07 2.50
C GLU A 28 3.32 -8.27 3.58
N LEU A 29 2.88 -8.73 4.75
CA LEU A 29 3.70 -8.87 5.96
C LEU A 29 3.38 -10.19 6.65
N PRO A 30 4.28 -10.72 7.49
CA PRO A 30 3.92 -11.74 8.46
C PRO A 30 3.05 -11.17 9.60
N ASP A 31 2.15 -12.00 10.15
CA ASP A 31 1.25 -11.61 11.25
C ASP A 31 2.01 -11.04 12.47
N ASP A 32 3.17 -11.61 12.85
CA ASP A 32 3.97 -11.12 13.99
C ASP A 32 4.39 -9.65 13.85
N VAL A 33 4.72 -9.24 12.61
CA VAL A 33 5.03 -7.84 12.28
C VAL A 33 3.74 -7.02 12.31
N ALA A 34 2.68 -7.49 11.66
CA ALA A 34 1.41 -6.76 11.64
C ALA A 34 0.83 -6.54 13.04
N GLU A 35 0.95 -7.51 13.96
CA GLU A 35 0.52 -7.39 15.35
C GLU A 35 1.28 -6.27 16.09
N ARG A 36 2.60 -6.16 15.85
CA ARG A 36 3.41 -5.06 16.41
C ARG A 36 3.00 -3.69 15.87
N PHE A 37 2.50 -3.65 14.65
CA PHE A 37 2.09 -2.45 13.97
C PHE A 37 0.57 -2.32 13.85
N ARG A 38 -0.23 -3.02 14.67
CA ARG A 38 -1.71 -3.02 14.63
C ARG A 38 -2.37 -1.64 14.73
N HIS A 39 -1.63 -0.64 15.20
CA HIS A 39 -2.07 0.75 15.29
C HIS A 39 -1.81 1.55 14.00
N GLN A 40 -0.94 1.02 13.13
CA GLN A 40 -0.52 1.59 11.85
C GLN A 40 -0.96 0.72 10.66
N LEU A 41 -1.37 -0.52 10.91
CA LEU A 41 -1.75 -1.52 9.92
C LEU A 41 -3.07 -2.17 10.31
N GLU A 42 -3.97 -2.28 9.34
CA GLU A 42 -5.23 -3.00 9.46
C GLU A 42 -5.18 -4.27 8.62
N VAL A 43 -5.64 -5.38 9.17
CA VAL A 43 -5.74 -6.61 8.39
C VAL A 43 -6.77 -6.42 7.29
N VAL A 44 -6.37 -6.65 6.04
CA VAL A 44 -7.36 -6.69 4.95
C VAL A 44 -8.09 -8.00 5.12
N VAL A 45 -9.19 -7.98 5.86
CA VAL A 45 -10.17 -9.07 5.82
C VAL A 45 -10.79 -8.99 4.44
N VAL A 46 -10.23 -9.74 3.49
CA VAL A 46 -10.87 -10.00 2.21
C VAL A 46 -12.08 -10.88 2.51
N GLU A 47 -13.15 -10.27 3.02
CA GLU A 47 -14.47 -10.68 2.57
C GLU A 47 -14.42 -10.52 1.04
N TYR A 48 -14.79 -11.53 0.28
CA TYR A 48 -14.80 -11.53 -1.19
C TYR A 48 -15.85 -10.54 -1.76
N GLY A 49 -15.84 -9.29 -1.29
CA GLY A 49 -16.53 -8.13 -1.83
C GLY A 49 -15.51 -7.21 -2.52
N PRO A 50 -15.91 -6.48 -3.56
CA PRO A 50 -15.01 -5.89 -4.55
C PRO A 50 -13.97 -4.99 -3.87
N ALA A 51 -12.70 -5.33 -4.09
CA ALA A 51 -11.56 -4.54 -3.64
C ALA A 51 -11.80 -3.05 -3.97
N PRO A 52 -11.72 -2.13 -3.00
CA PRO A 52 -11.55 -0.74 -3.36
C PRO A 52 -10.22 -0.69 -4.12
N SER A 53 -10.31 -0.34 -5.41
CA SER A 53 -9.15 -0.01 -6.23
C SER A 53 -8.48 1.23 -5.63
N VAL A 54 -7.69 1.05 -4.58
CA VAL A 54 -6.74 2.06 -4.14
C VAL A 54 -5.58 1.99 -5.11
N GLY A 55 -5.50 3.04 -5.92
CA GLY A 55 -4.64 3.18 -7.08
C GLY A 55 -3.24 2.63 -6.85
N ALA A 56 -2.94 1.54 -7.55
CA ALA A 56 -1.60 1.29 -7.99
C ALA A 56 -1.17 2.50 -8.82
N GLU A 57 -0.25 3.28 -8.29
CA GLU A 57 0.48 4.30 -9.05
C GLU A 57 1.06 3.64 -10.32
N PRO A 58 0.78 4.15 -11.53
CA PRO A 58 1.69 3.94 -12.63
C PRO A 58 2.72 5.07 -12.54
N GLY A 59 3.93 4.72 -12.13
CA GLY A 59 5.08 5.56 -12.38
C GLY A 59 5.11 5.94 -13.86
N ARG A 60 5.20 7.24 -14.16
CA ARG A 60 6.01 7.80 -15.25
C ARG A 60 5.96 9.32 -15.18
N LYS A 61 7.14 9.92 -15.09
CA LYS A 61 7.38 11.27 -15.60
C LYS A 61 6.79 11.36 -17.02
N ALA A 62 5.83 12.24 -17.23
CA ALA A 62 5.45 12.69 -18.56
C ALA A 62 4.98 14.15 -18.45
N ALA A 63 5.71 15.00 -19.15
CA ALA A 63 5.62 16.44 -19.16
C ALA A 63 4.22 16.97 -19.49
N LYS A 64 3.87 18.09 -18.84
CA LYS A 64 3.07 19.15 -19.44
C LYS A 64 3.72 20.49 -19.10
N VAL A 65 4.83 20.79 -19.77
CA VAL A 65 5.14 22.17 -20.13
C VAL A 65 4.13 22.53 -21.20
N SER A 66 3.17 23.39 -20.88
CA SER A 66 2.39 24.09 -21.90
C SER A 66 3.20 25.31 -22.33
N PRO A 67 3.58 25.46 -23.61
CA PRO A 67 4.04 26.74 -24.13
C PRO A 67 2.83 27.65 -24.44
N ASP A 68 3.00 28.92 -24.10
CA ASP A 68 2.50 30.15 -24.75
C ASP A 68 1.19 30.12 -25.58
N ALA A 69 0.24 30.98 -25.18
CA ALA A 69 -0.70 31.67 -26.06
C ALA A 69 -1.08 33.03 -25.45
#